data_AF-A0A024URZ7-F1
#
_entry.id   AF-A0A024URZ7-F1
#
_cell.length_a   1.000
_cell.length_b   1.000
_cell.length_c   1.000
_cell.angle_alpha   90.00
_cell.angle_beta   90.00
_cell.angle_gamma   90.00
#
_symmetry.space_group_name_H-M   'P 1'
#
loop_
_entity.id
_entity.type
_entity.pdbx_description
1 polymer ?
#
loop_
_entity_poly.entity_id
_entity_poly.type
_entity_poly.pdbx_seq_one_letter_code
_entity_poly.pdbx_strand_id
1 'polypeptide(L)'
;MHARRKDGAATAPNQKVRTKATAIFQQISNGKRSALQDALVAKLTYKYAKRDDEFGRIIVSLVSKLVRSSAKLVEADIAALEKTVKKLHDERGRKQRRDEERLGFQPPQPADALDVKVAEVGPRVTSPQTKADTINLKTHDEWVLINALNSVEFEDSEKQNVEKKHIKTIQQRLWLDSQKQEKDRKIKTMLDEKHDMHEHQVSDYNKWKAEEAEKARKAKDAVDHIRMERDRQLRESKELHAKQEEKRRREEELEVQRCKDELKRTELDALERKRVQHARMQSLLKENIQVQHQKEKIKTLEQERDVKLMEEYAQKLAKEEADRVAALQHKLTRQDRIQNGIALSIHEQLKQKEMEDERRAEEYQRRKLEADREKEEAIARRRKQEALERKKYLAFQHEIKEDKKKKLNSEEVEYSNKYREEGELALRELKQKHDNARVRNKEYQTLLLCQMEEQKVRKAAKFKSMDPREKSLNAILLRKLEDDEILSQKVVAKLSPDKTVRAKPRNNIF
;
A
#
# COMPACT_ATOMS: atom_id res chain seq x y z
N MET A 1 23.26 51.44 -26.99
CA MET A 1 22.11 51.06 -27.85
C MET A 1 21.73 49.61 -27.56
N HIS A 2 20.64 49.45 -26.79
CA HIS A 2 19.73 48.29 -26.69
C HIS A 2 20.28 46.90 -26.30
N ALA A 3 20.38 46.68 -24.99
CA ALA A 3 20.27 45.35 -24.38
C ALA A 3 18.78 44.97 -24.27
N ARG A 4 18.34 43.99 -25.06
CA ARG A 4 16.97 43.46 -25.02
C ARG A 4 16.88 42.42 -23.89
N ARG A 5 16.29 42.81 -22.76
CA ARG A 5 15.90 41.89 -21.68
C ARG A 5 14.88 40.91 -22.24
N LYS A 6 15.14 39.61 -22.10
CA LYS A 6 14.21 38.54 -22.46
C LYS A 6 13.47 38.19 -21.17
N ASP A 7 12.19 38.51 -21.16
CA ASP A 7 11.29 38.35 -20.02
C ASP A 7 11.28 36.91 -19.51
N GLY A 8 11.28 36.80 -18.18
CA GLY A 8 11.05 35.55 -17.48
C GLY A 8 9.66 35.02 -17.82
N ALA A 9 9.61 33.85 -18.44
CA ALA A 9 8.39 33.07 -18.54
C ALA A 9 7.99 32.62 -17.13
N ALA A 10 7.10 33.38 -16.49
CA ALA A 10 6.36 32.94 -15.33
C ALA A 10 5.44 31.78 -15.78
N THR A 11 5.89 30.55 -15.56
CA THR A 11 5.05 29.36 -15.70
C THR A 11 3.87 29.49 -14.73
N ALA A 12 2.68 29.72 -15.25
CA ALA A 12 1.46 29.78 -14.46
C ALA A 12 1.34 28.50 -13.59
N PRO A 13 1.07 28.60 -12.27
CA PRO A 13 0.91 27.43 -11.43
C PRO A 13 -0.30 26.63 -11.93
N ASN A 14 -0.02 25.41 -12.36
CA ASN A 14 -0.95 24.50 -13.01
C ASN A 14 -2.20 24.28 -12.13
N GLN A 15 -3.27 25.05 -12.36
CA GLN A 15 -4.48 25.06 -11.53
C GLN A 15 -5.10 23.66 -11.35
N LYS A 16 -4.89 22.76 -12.33
CA LYS A 16 -5.32 21.35 -12.29
C LYS A 16 -4.61 20.51 -11.23
N VAL A 17 -3.37 20.82 -10.88
CA VAL A 17 -2.61 20.12 -9.84
C VAL A 17 -3.07 20.60 -8.46
N ARG A 18 -3.35 21.89 -8.32
CA ARG A 18 -3.87 22.48 -7.08
C ARG A 18 -5.27 21.99 -6.76
N THR A 19 -6.17 21.90 -7.76
CA THR A 19 -7.53 21.35 -7.57
C THR A 19 -7.54 19.85 -7.26
N LYS A 20 -6.65 19.07 -7.90
CA LYS A 20 -6.46 17.65 -7.55
C LYS A 20 -5.91 17.46 -6.14
N ALA A 21 -4.91 18.26 -5.74
CA ALA A 21 -4.37 18.22 -4.39
C ALA A 21 -5.43 18.61 -3.34
N THR A 22 -6.23 19.65 -3.59
CA THR A 22 -7.33 20.02 -2.68
C THR A 22 -8.43 18.95 -2.61
N ALA A 23 -8.73 18.27 -3.71
CA ALA A 23 -9.69 17.16 -3.74
C ALA A 23 -9.18 15.95 -2.94
N ILE A 24 -7.89 15.63 -3.06
CA ILE A 24 -7.23 14.57 -2.27
C ILE A 24 -7.21 14.94 -0.78
N PHE A 25 -6.88 16.17 -0.43
CA PHE A 25 -6.94 16.65 0.96
C PHE A 25 -8.35 16.64 1.53
N GLN A 26 -9.38 16.97 0.75
CA GLN A 26 -10.78 16.86 1.16
C GLN A 26 -11.21 15.39 1.34
N GLN A 27 -10.78 14.47 0.47
CA GLN A 27 -11.04 13.04 0.63
C GLN A 27 -10.38 12.49 1.91
N ILE A 28 -9.13 12.85 2.18
CA ILE A 28 -8.41 12.44 3.40
C ILE A 28 -9.06 13.06 4.65
N SER A 29 -9.49 14.32 4.60
CA SER A 29 -10.19 15.00 5.69
C SER A 29 -11.54 14.36 5.99
N ASN A 30 -12.30 14.01 4.94
CA ASN A 30 -13.58 13.31 5.08
C ASN A 30 -13.39 11.88 5.61
N GLY A 31 -12.33 11.18 5.21
CA GLY A 31 -11.97 9.86 5.76
C GLY A 31 -11.64 9.93 7.26
N LYS A 32 -10.87 10.93 7.69
CA LYS A 32 -10.57 11.15 9.12
C LYS A 32 -11.82 11.52 9.93
N ARG A 33 -12.74 12.32 9.36
CA ARG A 33 -14.02 12.65 10.00
C ARG A 33 -14.95 11.43 10.10
N SER A 34 -15.01 10.59 9.08
CA SER A 34 -15.76 9.33 9.12
C SER A 34 -15.22 8.39 10.19
N ALA A 35 -13.89 8.22 10.26
CA ALA A 35 -13.25 7.39 11.28
C ALA A 35 -13.52 7.90 12.71
N LEU A 36 -13.51 9.23 12.91
CA LEU A 36 -13.87 9.84 14.20
C LEU A 36 -15.35 9.63 14.54
N GLN A 37 -16.24 9.74 13.55
CA GLN A 37 -17.67 9.46 13.72
C GLN A 37 -17.89 8.02 14.19
N ASP A 38 -17.27 7.05 13.51
CA ASP A 38 -17.40 5.63 13.83
C ASP A 38 -16.82 5.31 15.22
N ALA A 39 -15.69 5.91 15.57
CA ALA A 39 -15.08 5.73 16.90
C ALA A 39 -15.95 6.31 18.03
N LEU A 40 -16.56 7.49 17.83
CA LEU A 40 -17.46 8.10 18.81
C LEU A 40 -18.76 7.32 18.95
N VAL A 41 -19.35 6.86 17.85
CA VAL A 41 -20.52 5.97 17.86
C VAL A 41 -20.20 4.70 18.64
N ALA A 42 -19.10 4.00 18.31
CA ALA A 42 -18.73 2.76 18.97
C ALA A 42 -18.52 2.96 20.48
N LYS A 43 -17.82 4.02 20.90
CA LYS A 43 -17.58 4.32 22.32
C LYS A 43 -18.87 4.64 23.08
N LEU A 44 -19.72 5.51 22.54
CA LEU A 44 -20.95 5.93 23.22
C LEU A 44 -22.00 4.81 23.25
N THR A 45 -22.15 4.05 22.17
CA THR A 45 -23.04 2.88 22.11
C THR A 45 -22.57 1.80 23.08
N TYR A 46 -21.26 1.52 23.15
CA TYR A 46 -20.73 0.57 24.13
C TYR A 46 -20.99 1.01 25.58
N LYS A 47 -20.87 2.32 25.86
CA LYS A 47 -21.01 2.88 27.21
C LYS A 47 -22.46 3.01 27.68
N TYR A 48 -23.40 3.35 26.79
CA TYR A 48 -24.78 3.71 27.16
C TYR A 48 -25.88 2.90 26.45
N ALA A 49 -25.57 2.09 25.43
CA ALA A 49 -26.56 1.40 24.60
C ALA A 49 -26.20 -0.08 24.32
N LYS A 50 -25.50 -0.75 25.25
CA LYS A 50 -24.94 -2.11 25.06
C LYS A 50 -25.98 -3.20 24.73
N ARG A 51 -27.26 -2.98 25.08
CA ARG A 51 -28.40 -3.89 24.83
C ARG A 51 -29.64 -3.15 24.30
N ASP A 52 -29.49 -1.89 23.90
CA ASP A 52 -30.62 -1.01 23.50
C ASP A 52 -30.34 -0.44 22.10
N ASP A 53 -30.76 -1.19 21.08
CA ASP A 53 -30.52 -0.86 19.68
C ASP A 53 -31.23 0.43 19.24
N GLU A 54 -32.37 0.75 19.86
CA GLU A 54 -33.10 1.99 19.60
C GLU A 54 -32.33 3.20 20.12
N PHE A 55 -31.75 3.10 21.32
CA PHE A 55 -30.91 4.16 21.86
C PHE A 55 -29.61 4.29 21.06
N GLY A 56 -29.06 3.16 20.59
CA GLY A 56 -27.92 3.14 19.66
C GLY A 56 -28.17 3.98 18.40
N ARG A 57 -29.37 3.90 17.80
CA ARG A 57 -29.74 4.73 16.62
C ARG A 57 -29.78 6.22 16.94
N ILE A 58 -30.23 6.59 18.14
CA ILE A 58 -30.24 7.99 18.62
C ILE A 58 -28.80 8.50 18.78
N ILE A 59 -27.91 7.69 19.35
CA ILE A 59 -26.48 8.02 19.49
C ILE A 59 -25.85 8.23 18.11
N VAL A 60 -26.11 7.35 17.13
CA VAL A 60 -25.62 7.49 15.74
C VAL A 60 -26.07 8.82 15.13
N SER A 61 -27.34 9.20 15.32
CA SER A 61 -27.89 10.46 14.82
C SER A 61 -27.21 11.68 15.45
N LEU A 62 -27.02 11.68 16.77
CA LEU A 62 -26.37 12.78 17.49
C LEU A 62 -24.90 12.96 17.10
N VAL A 63 -24.14 11.85 17.00
CA VAL A 63 -22.74 11.87 16.57
C VAL A 63 -22.64 12.32 15.10
N SER A 64 -23.52 11.82 14.22
CA SER A 64 -23.57 12.23 12.81
C SER A 64 -23.89 13.72 12.65
N LYS A 65 -24.81 14.25 13.48
CA LYS A 65 -25.16 15.67 13.49
C LYS A 65 -23.96 16.52 13.91
N LEU A 66 -23.26 16.14 14.98
CA LEU A 66 -22.08 16.86 15.47
C LEU A 66 -20.94 16.90 14.44
N VAL A 67 -20.61 15.75 13.85
CA VAL A 67 -19.50 15.63 12.88
C VAL A 67 -19.80 16.40 11.58
N ARG A 68 -21.07 16.51 11.19
CA ARG A 68 -21.50 17.29 10.02
C ARG A 68 -21.60 18.79 10.29
N SER A 69 -22.03 19.20 11.49
CA SER A 69 -22.25 20.61 11.82
C SER A 69 -20.99 21.37 12.20
N SER A 70 -19.99 20.69 12.78
CA SER A 70 -18.82 21.36 13.35
C SER A 70 -17.66 21.40 12.35
N ALA A 71 -17.25 22.62 11.95
CA ALA A 71 -16.10 22.82 11.06
C ALA A 71 -14.77 22.37 11.70
N LYS A 72 -14.63 22.54 13.01
CA LYS A 72 -13.56 22.01 13.87
C LYS A 72 -14.22 21.36 15.09
N LEU A 73 -13.82 20.13 15.41
CA LEU A 73 -14.29 19.42 16.60
C LEU A 73 -13.26 19.63 17.71
N VAL A 74 -13.68 20.17 18.84
CA VAL A 74 -12.85 20.35 20.03
C VAL A 74 -13.30 19.36 21.11
N GLU A 75 -12.43 19.04 22.07
CA GLU A 75 -12.75 18.13 23.18
C GLU A 75 -13.99 18.57 23.97
N ALA A 76 -14.23 19.88 24.08
CA ALA A 76 -15.42 20.44 24.72
C ALA A 76 -16.72 20.00 24.01
N ASP A 77 -16.72 19.91 22.67
CA ASP A 77 -17.87 19.49 21.89
C ASP A 77 -18.18 18.00 22.11
N ILE A 78 -17.12 17.18 22.20
CA ILE A 78 -17.20 15.74 22.50
C ILE A 78 -17.72 15.53 23.93
N ALA A 79 -17.23 16.30 24.89
CA ALA A 79 -17.69 16.25 26.28
C ALA A 79 -19.15 16.71 26.44
N ALA A 80 -19.58 17.73 25.68
CA ALA A 80 -20.97 18.18 25.64
C ALA A 80 -21.90 17.12 25.02
N LEU A 81 -21.45 16.46 23.96
CA LEU A 81 -22.17 15.34 23.36
C LEU A 81 -22.32 14.19 24.36
N GLU A 82 -21.25 13.81 25.06
CA GLU A 82 -21.31 12.74 26.05
C GLU A 82 -22.27 13.09 27.20
N LYS A 83 -22.25 14.34 27.71
CA LYS A 83 -23.22 14.80 28.72
C LYS A 83 -24.66 14.71 28.22
N THR A 84 -24.91 15.04 26.96
CA THR A 84 -26.24 14.98 26.35
C THR A 84 -26.72 13.53 26.21
N VAL A 85 -25.85 12.63 25.75
CA VAL A 85 -26.14 11.19 25.67
C VAL A 85 -26.39 10.59 27.05
N LYS A 86 -25.57 10.94 28.05
CA LYS A 86 -25.77 10.50 29.44
C LYS A 86 -27.10 10.98 30.01
N LYS A 87 -27.45 12.26 29.80
CA LYS A 87 -28.73 12.81 30.25
C LYS A 87 -29.92 12.07 29.64
N LEU A 88 -29.88 11.80 28.33
CA LEU A 88 -30.93 11.04 27.65
C LEU A 88 -31.02 9.59 28.12
N HIS A 89 -29.89 8.97 28.42
CA HIS A 89 -29.84 7.61 28.99
C HIS A 89 -30.50 7.57 30.38
N ASP A 90 -30.14 8.52 31.24
CA ASP A 90 -30.67 8.63 32.61
C ASP A 90 -32.18 8.95 32.60
N GLU A 91 -32.64 9.83 31.70
CA GLU A 91 -34.07 10.13 31.50
C GLU A 91 -34.86 8.91 31.02
N ARG A 92 -34.29 8.09 30.12
CA ARG A 92 -34.93 6.87 29.63
C ARG A 92 -35.01 5.79 30.71
N GLY A 93 -33.94 5.62 31.51
CA GLY A 93 -33.94 4.69 32.65
C GLY A 93 -34.97 5.07 33.72
N ARG A 94 -35.18 6.37 33.98
CA ARG A 94 -36.25 6.85 34.88
C ARG A 94 -37.65 6.58 34.35
N LYS A 95 -37.84 6.63 33.03
CA LYS A 95 -39.13 6.36 32.38
C LYS A 95 -39.46 4.86 32.42
N GLN A 96 -38.49 3.99 32.15
CA GLN A 96 -38.65 2.52 32.29
C GLN A 96 -39.02 2.11 33.72
N ARG A 97 -38.38 2.69 34.75
CA ARG A 97 -38.73 2.38 36.15
C ARG A 97 -40.16 2.82 36.53
N ARG A 98 -40.65 3.95 35.99
CA ARG A 98 -42.05 4.38 36.18
C ARG A 98 -43.06 3.48 35.47
N ASP A 99 -42.70 2.96 34.31
CA ASP A 99 -43.57 2.06 33.54
C ASP A 99 -43.58 0.64 34.15
N GLU A 100 -42.46 0.17 34.72
CA GLU A 100 -42.39 -1.09 35.50
C GLU A 100 -43.16 -0.99 36.83
N GLU A 101 -43.11 0.15 37.54
CA GLU A 101 -43.93 0.37 38.75
C GLU A 101 -45.43 0.40 38.45
N ARG A 102 -45.86 0.76 37.23
CA ARG A 102 -47.28 0.73 36.82
C ARG A 102 -47.79 -0.65 36.40
N LEU A 103 -46.89 -1.56 36.03
CA LEU A 103 -47.24 -2.92 35.57
C LEU A 103 -47.13 -3.98 36.69
N GLY A 104 -46.68 -3.60 37.88
CA GLY A 104 -46.39 -4.51 39.00
C GLY A 104 -47.50 -4.74 40.04
N PHE A 105 -48.71 -4.20 39.86
CA PHE A 105 -49.82 -4.45 40.80
C PHE A 105 -51.05 -5.02 40.10
N GLN A 106 -51.09 -6.35 40.01
CA GLN A 106 -52.31 -7.10 39.73
C GLN A 106 -52.46 -8.16 40.84
N PRO A 107 -53.39 -7.99 41.80
CA PRO A 107 -53.65 -9.03 42.78
C PRO A 107 -54.26 -10.25 42.06
N PRO A 108 -53.93 -11.48 42.46
CA PRO A 108 -54.48 -12.67 41.81
C PRO A 108 -55.98 -12.73 42.07
N GLN A 109 -56.76 -12.93 41.01
CA GLN A 109 -58.17 -13.28 41.14
C GLN A 109 -58.29 -14.64 41.83
N PRO A 110 -59.18 -14.80 42.82
CA PRO A 110 -59.41 -16.10 43.43
C PRO A 110 -60.09 -17.00 42.39
N ALA A 111 -59.47 -18.15 42.14
CA ALA A 111 -60.12 -19.24 41.43
C ALA A 111 -61.36 -19.67 42.21
N ASP A 112 -62.49 -19.76 41.50
CA ASP A 112 -63.70 -20.43 41.96
C ASP A 112 -63.35 -21.85 42.41
N ALA A 113 -63.18 -22.00 43.73
CA ALA A 113 -63.30 -23.28 44.38
C ALA A 113 -64.79 -23.63 44.36
N LEU A 114 -65.20 -24.39 43.34
CA LEU A 114 -66.45 -25.13 43.39
C LEU A 114 -66.39 -26.07 44.59
N ASP A 115 -67.04 -25.64 45.67
CA ASP A 115 -67.38 -26.39 46.87
C ASP A 115 -68.30 -27.55 46.47
N VAL A 116 -67.72 -28.61 45.93
CA VAL A 116 -68.38 -29.91 45.80
C VAL A 116 -68.44 -30.49 47.21
N LYS A 117 -69.49 -30.12 47.94
CA LYS A 117 -70.00 -30.90 49.07
C LYS A 117 -70.36 -32.29 48.55
N VAL A 118 -69.36 -33.17 48.51
CA VAL A 118 -69.56 -34.60 48.58
C VAL A 118 -70.22 -34.82 49.94
N ALA A 119 -71.51 -35.09 49.92
CA ALA A 119 -72.19 -35.64 51.07
C ALA A 119 -71.51 -36.99 51.38
N GLU A 120 -70.63 -36.99 52.37
CA GLU A 120 -70.27 -38.19 53.13
C GLU A 120 -71.56 -38.73 53.73
N VAL A 121 -72.22 -39.65 53.02
CA VAL A 121 -73.18 -40.56 53.62
C VAL A 121 -72.34 -41.54 54.44
N GLY A 122 -72.05 -41.15 55.68
CA GLY A 122 -71.59 -42.11 56.67
C GLY A 122 -72.65 -43.20 56.82
N PRO A 123 -72.27 -44.50 56.87
CA PRO A 123 -73.22 -45.50 57.31
C PRO A 123 -73.45 -45.26 58.80
N ARG A 124 -74.56 -44.61 59.10
CA ARG A 124 -75.09 -44.48 60.46
C ARG A 124 -75.40 -45.89 60.94
N VAL A 125 -74.48 -46.43 61.73
CA VAL A 125 -74.66 -47.64 62.54
C VAL A 125 -75.76 -47.37 63.55
N THR A 126 -77.00 -47.73 63.21
CA THR A 126 -78.06 -48.08 64.16
C THR A 126 -79.15 -48.84 63.40
N SER A 127 -78.88 -50.10 63.04
CA SER A 127 -79.97 -51.06 62.88
C SER A 127 -80.27 -51.65 64.25
N PRO A 128 -81.51 -51.59 64.76
CA PRO A 128 -81.91 -52.44 65.86
C PRO A 128 -81.82 -53.89 65.38
N GLN A 129 -81.15 -54.75 66.15
CA GLN A 129 -81.34 -56.19 66.05
C GLN A 129 -82.80 -56.50 66.38
N THR A 130 -83.67 -56.48 65.38
CA THR A 130 -84.93 -57.21 65.45
C THR A 130 -84.60 -58.68 65.32
N LYS A 131 -84.83 -59.41 66.40
CA LYS A 131 -84.84 -60.88 66.42
C LYS A 131 -85.67 -61.34 65.23
N ALA A 132 -85.09 -62.20 64.38
CA ALA A 132 -85.84 -62.89 63.36
C ALA A 132 -86.75 -63.90 64.07
N ASP A 133 -87.93 -63.44 64.48
CA ASP A 133 -89.00 -64.35 64.85
C ASP A 133 -89.26 -65.23 63.63
N THR A 134 -89.25 -66.54 63.82
CA THR A 134 -89.49 -67.52 62.77
C THR A 134 -90.98 -67.45 62.44
N ILE A 135 -91.36 -66.53 61.54
CA ILE A 135 -92.73 -66.34 61.09
C ILE A 135 -93.16 -67.62 60.36
N ASN A 136 -94.18 -68.28 60.90
CA ASN A 136 -94.74 -69.48 60.29
C ASN A 136 -95.59 -69.07 59.07
N LEU A 137 -95.02 -69.26 57.87
CA LEU A 137 -95.61 -68.88 56.58
C LEU A 137 -96.96 -69.56 56.29
N LYS A 138 -97.36 -70.59 57.05
CA LYS A 138 -98.63 -71.32 56.85
C LYS A 138 -99.83 -70.69 57.57
N THR A 139 -99.63 -69.73 58.48
CA THR A 139 -100.72 -69.12 59.28
C THR A 139 -101.09 -67.71 58.83
N HIS A 140 -100.50 -67.22 57.74
CA HIS A 140 -100.73 -65.89 57.20
C HIS A 140 -101.45 -65.99 55.84
N ASP A 141 -102.27 -64.98 55.53
CA ASP A 141 -103.01 -64.88 54.27
C ASP A 141 -102.05 -64.94 53.08
N GLU A 142 -102.32 -65.86 52.15
CA GLU A 142 -101.48 -66.12 50.97
C GLU A 142 -101.29 -64.87 50.11
N TRP A 143 -102.28 -63.97 50.08
CA TRP A 143 -102.18 -62.68 49.38
C TRP A 143 -101.16 -61.73 50.02
N VAL A 144 -101.02 -61.75 51.34
CA VAL A 144 -100.02 -60.93 52.06
C VAL A 144 -98.61 -61.45 51.78
N LEU A 145 -98.44 -62.77 51.70
CA LEU A 145 -97.16 -63.39 51.37
C LEU A 145 -96.74 -63.12 49.92
N ILE A 146 -97.67 -63.18 48.96
CA ILE A 146 -97.40 -62.81 47.56
C ILE A 146 -97.02 -61.33 47.45
N ASN A 147 -97.71 -60.45 48.18
CA ASN A 147 -97.40 -59.02 48.15
C ASN A 147 -96.03 -58.70 48.79
N ALA A 148 -95.68 -59.41 49.87
CA ALA A 148 -94.36 -59.32 50.49
C ALA A 148 -93.26 -59.87 49.57
N LEU A 149 -93.50 -61.00 48.89
CA LEU A 149 -92.58 -61.55 47.89
C LEU A 149 -92.37 -60.57 46.73
N ASN A 150 -93.44 -60.02 46.16
CA ASN A 150 -93.34 -59.00 45.11
C ASN A 150 -92.58 -57.75 45.57
N SER A 151 -92.75 -57.35 46.84
CA SER A 151 -92.01 -56.22 47.42
C SER A 151 -90.52 -56.53 47.55
N VAL A 152 -90.16 -57.73 48.01
CA VAL A 152 -88.76 -58.18 48.09
C VAL A 152 -88.14 -58.34 46.71
N GLU A 153 -88.84 -58.95 45.75
CA GLU A 153 -88.39 -59.07 44.36
C GLU A 153 -88.21 -57.69 43.71
N PHE A 154 -89.09 -56.73 44.01
CA PHE A 154 -88.97 -55.35 43.55
C PHE A 154 -87.76 -54.66 44.19
N GLU A 155 -87.57 -54.77 45.50
CA GLU A 155 -86.41 -54.23 46.21
C GLU A 155 -85.09 -54.81 45.69
N ASP A 156 -85.04 -56.11 45.43
CA ASP A 156 -83.86 -56.77 44.85
C ASP A 156 -83.64 -56.34 43.39
N SER A 157 -84.71 -56.12 42.62
CA SER A 157 -84.60 -55.56 41.27
C SER A 157 -84.07 -54.12 41.28
N GLU A 158 -84.48 -53.29 42.24
CA GLU A 158 -84.00 -51.93 42.42
C GLU A 158 -82.56 -51.90 42.93
N LYS A 159 -82.19 -52.77 43.88
CA LYS A 159 -80.78 -52.94 44.30
C LYS A 159 -79.90 -53.34 43.12
N GLN A 160 -80.32 -54.31 42.31
CA GLN A 160 -79.60 -54.69 41.10
C GLN A 160 -79.52 -53.55 40.08
N ASN A 161 -80.56 -52.72 39.96
CA ASN A 161 -80.56 -51.56 39.06
C ASN A 161 -79.56 -50.47 39.53
N VAL A 162 -79.53 -50.20 40.83
CA VAL A 162 -78.55 -49.27 41.45
C VAL A 162 -77.13 -49.81 41.30
N GLU A 163 -76.91 -51.11 41.53
CA GLU A 163 -75.60 -51.74 41.34
C GLU A 163 -75.14 -51.70 39.88
N LYS A 164 -76.03 -51.99 38.92
CA LYS A 164 -75.73 -51.85 37.49
C LYS A 164 -75.39 -50.41 37.12
N LYS A 165 -76.10 -49.41 37.66
CA LYS A 165 -75.80 -47.98 37.44
C LYS A 165 -74.44 -47.61 38.05
N HIS A 166 -74.14 -48.12 39.24
CA HIS A 166 -72.86 -47.89 39.91
C HIS A 166 -71.69 -48.50 39.12
N ILE A 167 -71.81 -49.76 38.67
CA ILE A 167 -70.81 -50.43 37.84
C ILE A 167 -70.59 -49.66 36.53
N LYS A 168 -71.66 -49.24 35.84
CA LYS A 168 -71.55 -48.41 34.62
C LYS A 168 -70.83 -47.09 34.89
N THR A 169 -71.10 -46.45 36.03
CA THR A 169 -70.43 -45.20 36.43
C THR A 169 -68.93 -45.43 36.69
N ILE A 170 -68.56 -46.51 37.37
CA ILE A 170 -67.15 -46.89 37.58
C ILE A 170 -66.47 -47.17 36.25
N GLN A 171 -67.08 -47.95 35.37
CA GLN A 171 -66.52 -48.26 34.05
C GLN A 171 -66.33 -46.99 33.20
N GLN A 172 -67.30 -46.09 33.21
CA GLN A 172 -67.20 -44.80 32.51
C GLN A 172 -66.07 -43.95 33.08
N ARG A 173 -65.92 -43.89 34.41
CA ARG A 173 -64.82 -43.17 35.06
C ARG A 173 -63.46 -43.76 34.68
N LEU A 174 -63.29 -45.08 34.78
CA LEU A 174 -62.05 -45.75 34.39
C LEU A 174 -61.70 -45.51 32.92
N TRP A 175 -62.70 -45.49 32.04
CA TRP A 175 -62.49 -45.18 30.62
C TRP A 175 -62.05 -43.73 30.40
N LEU A 176 -62.67 -42.76 31.08
CA LEU A 176 -62.28 -41.35 31.01
C LEU A 176 -60.88 -41.11 31.60
N ASP A 177 -60.56 -41.75 32.71
CA ASP A 177 -59.24 -41.67 33.35
C ASP A 177 -58.15 -42.28 32.45
N SER A 178 -58.44 -43.41 31.79
CA SER A 178 -57.55 -44.01 30.79
C SER A 178 -57.30 -43.08 29.59
N GLN A 179 -58.36 -42.44 29.06
CA GLN A 179 -58.20 -41.45 27.99
C GLN A 179 -57.39 -40.22 28.42
N LYS A 180 -57.60 -39.75 29.65
CA LYS A 180 -56.84 -38.63 30.21
C LYS A 180 -55.37 -39.02 30.34
N GLN A 181 -55.07 -40.19 30.89
CA GLN A 181 -53.70 -40.68 31.04
C GLN A 181 -53.00 -40.82 29.68
N GLU A 182 -53.70 -41.31 28.65
CA GLU A 182 -53.15 -41.42 27.31
C GLU A 182 -52.86 -40.05 26.68
N LYS A 183 -53.74 -39.07 26.88
CA LYS A 183 -53.50 -37.68 26.45
C LYS A 183 -52.30 -37.06 27.19
N ASP A 184 -52.22 -37.24 28.50
CA ASP A 184 -51.13 -36.72 29.33
C ASP A 184 -49.79 -37.35 28.92
N ARG A 185 -49.78 -38.66 28.61
CA ARG A 185 -48.59 -39.34 28.05
C ARG A 185 -48.17 -38.73 26.72
N LYS A 186 -49.10 -38.52 25.79
CA LYS A 186 -48.80 -37.88 24.48
C LYS A 186 -48.30 -36.45 24.62
N ILE A 187 -48.88 -35.68 25.55
CA ILE A 187 -48.40 -34.32 25.82
C ILE A 187 -46.97 -34.37 26.38
N LYS A 188 -46.69 -35.29 27.29
CA LYS A 188 -45.34 -35.46 27.86
C LYS A 188 -44.32 -35.87 26.79
N THR A 189 -44.62 -36.85 25.95
CA THR A 189 -43.70 -37.26 24.87
C THR A 189 -43.44 -36.12 23.88
N MET A 190 -44.47 -35.36 23.51
CA MET A 190 -44.31 -34.18 22.65
C MET A 190 -43.47 -33.07 23.29
N LEU A 191 -43.56 -32.90 24.61
CA LEU A 191 -42.73 -31.94 25.35
C LEU A 191 -41.27 -32.39 25.41
N ASP A 192 -41.03 -33.68 25.66
CA ASP A 192 -39.70 -34.28 25.70
C ASP A 192 -39.04 -34.20 24.30
N GLU A 193 -39.75 -34.57 23.22
CA GLU A 193 -39.25 -34.42 21.84
C GLU A 193 -38.93 -32.96 21.49
N LYS A 194 -39.78 -32.01 21.92
CA LYS A 194 -39.51 -30.58 21.71
C LYS A 194 -38.28 -30.11 22.48
N HIS A 195 -38.07 -30.64 23.68
CA HIS A 195 -36.90 -30.33 24.49
C HIS A 195 -35.63 -30.85 23.83
N ASP A 196 -35.60 -32.12 23.40
CA ASP A 196 -34.47 -32.73 22.71
C ASP A 196 -34.11 -31.96 21.42
N MET A 197 -35.12 -31.59 20.64
CA MET A 197 -34.92 -30.76 19.44
C MET A 197 -34.29 -29.40 19.76
N HIS A 198 -34.69 -28.77 20.87
CA HIS A 198 -34.09 -27.52 21.32
C HIS A 198 -32.63 -27.73 21.77
N GLU A 199 -32.33 -28.80 22.51
CA GLU A 199 -30.97 -29.12 22.91
C GLU A 199 -30.05 -29.37 21.71
N HIS A 200 -30.54 -30.08 20.69
CA HIS A 200 -29.82 -30.28 19.44
C HIS A 200 -29.54 -28.95 18.72
N GLN A 201 -30.53 -28.07 18.61
CA GLN A 201 -30.35 -26.74 18.01
C GLN A 201 -29.30 -25.91 18.76
N VAL A 202 -29.30 -25.94 20.10
CA VAL A 202 -28.31 -25.24 20.92
C VAL A 202 -26.91 -25.84 20.73
N SER A 203 -26.80 -27.17 20.67
CA SER A 203 -25.54 -27.87 20.42
C SER A 203 -24.96 -27.50 19.05
N ASP A 204 -25.78 -27.52 18.00
CA ASP A 204 -25.35 -27.16 16.65
C ASP A 204 -24.98 -25.69 16.53
N TYR A 205 -25.70 -24.79 17.20
CA TYR A 205 -25.33 -23.38 17.28
C TYR A 205 -23.96 -23.19 17.97
N ASN A 206 -23.72 -23.92 19.07
CA ASN A 206 -22.43 -23.87 19.78
C ASN A 206 -21.28 -24.42 18.93
N LYS A 207 -21.50 -25.51 18.20
CA LYS A 207 -20.52 -26.06 17.24
C LYS A 207 -20.20 -25.05 16.14
N TRP A 208 -21.23 -24.48 15.51
CA TRP A 208 -21.06 -23.46 14.48
C TRP A 208 -20.25 -22.25 14.99
N LYS A 209 -20.58 -21.78 16.21
CA LYS A 209 -19.84 -20.68 16.85
C LYS A 209 -18.38 -21.04 17.12
N ALA A 210 -18.08 -22.27 17.52
CA ALA A 210 -16.72 -22.75 17.73
C ALA A 210 -15.93 -22.85 16.41
N GLU A 211 -16.55 -23.38 15.35
CA GLU A 211 -15.96 -23.43 14.00
C GLU A 211 -15.66 -22.03 13.45
N GLU A 212 -16.58 -21.08 13.66
CA GLU A 212 -16.40 -19.70 13.22
C GLU A 212 -15.25 -19.01 13.97
N ALA A 213 -15.14 -19.25 15.29
CA ALA A 213 -14.00 -18.78 16.08
C ALA A 213 -12.68 -19.41 15.61
N GLU A 214 -12.69 -20.71 15.26
CA GLU A 214 -11.50 -21.39 14.74
C GLU A 214 -11.06 -20.85 13.37
N LYS A 215 -12.02 -20.61 12.46
CA LYS A 215 -11.77 -19.96 11.16
C LYS A 215 -11.20 -18.56 11.34
N ALA A 216 -11.76 -17.76 12.25
CA ALA A 216 -11.26 -16.43 12.56
C ALA A 216 -9.82 -16.48 13.11
N ARG A 217 -9.51 -17.46 13.98
CA ARG A 217 -8.16 -17.70 14.48
C ARG A 217 -7.19 -18.07 13.36
N LYS A 218 -7.54 -19.06 12.51
CA LYS A 218 -6.73 -19.48 11.36
C LYS A 218 -6.46 -18.31 10.39
N ALA A 219 -7.47 -17.48 10.13
CA ALA A 219 -7.31 -16.29 9.29
C ALA A 219 -6.35 -15.28 9.93
N LYS A 220 -6.44 -15.05 11.24
CA LYS A 220 -5.51 -14.19 11.98
C LYS A 220 -4.09 -14.73 11.93
N ASP A 221 -3.90 -16.02 12.21
CA ASP A 221 -2.59 -16.68 12.20
C ASP A 221 -1.94 -16.60 10.80
N ALA A 222 -2.72 -16.76 9.73
CA ALA A 222 -2.24 -16.58 8.37
C ALA A 222 -1.79 -15.13 8.09
N VAL A 223 -2.56 -14.13 8.54
CA VAL A 223 -2.19 -12.71 8.41
C VAL A 223 -0.92 -12.41 9.21
N ASP A 224 -0.81 -12.92 10.43
CA ASP A 224 0.36 -12.70 11.28
C ASP A 224 1.60 -13.41 10.71
N HIS A 225 1.46 -14.60 10.12
CA HIS A 225 2.54 -15.25 9.38
C HIS A 225 3.01 -14.39 8.19
N ILE A 226 2.09 -13.84 7.38
CA ILE A 226 2.47 -12.97 6.25
C ILE A 226 3.21 -11.72 6.75
N ARG A 227 2.79 -11.15 7.88
CA ARG A 227 3.48 -10.01 8.50
C ARG A 227 4.89 -10.37 8.95
N MET A 228 5.05 -11.48 9.67
CA MET A 228 6.37 -11.96 10.12
C MET A 228 7.31 -12.21 8.94
N GLU A 229 6.81 -12.80 7.86
CA GLU A 229 7.61 -13.07 6.65
C GLU A 229 8.06 -11.77 5.98
N ARG A 230 7.16 -10.80 5.84
CA ARG A 230 7.48 -9.46 5.33
C ARG A 230 8.54 -8.76 6.20
N ASP A 231 8.39 -8.81 7.51
CA ASP A 231 9.33 -8.19 8.44
C ASP A 231 10.70 -8.88 8.42
N ARG A 232 10.74 -10.20 8.17
CA ARG A 232 11.99 -10.93 7.92
C ARG A 232 12.65 -10.47 6.63
N GLN A 233 11.92 -10.41 5.53
CA GLN A 233 12.42 -9.92 4.24
C GLN A 233 12.94 -8.47 4.33
N LEU A 234 12.25 -7.60 5.06
CA LEU A 234 12.69 -6.22 5.28
C LEU A 234 13.99 -6.16 6.11
N ARG A 235 14.16 -7.04 7.10
CA ARG A 235 15.42 -7.13 7.86
C ARG A 235 16.56 -7.63 6.99
N GLU A 236 16.36 -8.73 6.26
CA GLU A 236 17.36 -9.28 5.34
C GLU A 236 17.78 -8.25 4.28
N SER A 237 16.82 -7.50 3.70
CA SER A 237 17.10 -6.42 2.75
C SER A 237 17.90 -5.27 3.36
N LYS A 238 17.55 -4.84 4.58
CA LYS A 238 18.31 -3.80 5.31
C LYS A 238 19.73 -4.25 5.64
N GLU A 239 19.92 -5.49 6.06
CA GLU A 239 21.25 -6.06 6.34
C GLU A 239 22.09 -6.16 5.07
N LEU A 240 21.50 -6.56 3.95
CA LEU A 240 22.19 -6.60 2.65
C LEU A 240 22.64 -5.19 2.23
N HIS A 241 21.75 -4.20 2.34
CA HIS A 241 22.08 -2.81 2.03
C HIS A 241 23.17 -2.27 2.97
N ALA A 242 23.12 -2.58 4.27
CA ALA A 242 24.15 -2.18 5.22
C ALA A 242 25.51 -2.78 4.86
N LYS A 243 25.56 -4.07 4.48
CA LYS A 243 26.80 -4.72 4.01
C LYS A 243 27.33 -4.09 2.72
N GLN A 244 26.44 -3.71 1.79
CA GLN A 244 26.84 -3.02 0.56
C GLN A 244 27.40 -1.63 0.83
N GLU A 245 26.77 -0.84 1.70
CA GLU A 245 27.26 0.46 2.13
C GLU A 245 28.61 0.36 2.86
N GLU A 246 28.77 -0.64 3.73
CA GLU A 246 30.04 -0.87 4.42
C GLU A 246 31.15 -1.24 3.42
N LYS A 247 30.85 -2.10 2.44
CA LYS A 247 31.79 -2.42 1.37
C LYS A 247 32.15 -1.19 0.54
N ARG A 248 31.16 -0.37 0.16
CA ARG A 248 31.38 0.88 -0.58
C ARG A 248 32.25 1.84 0.22
N ARG A 249 31.99 2.02 1.51
CA ARG A 249 32.81 2.86 2.39
C ARG A 249 34.25 2.37 2.48
N ARG A 250 34.48 1.06 2.61
CA ARG A 250 35.84 0.49 2.62
C ARG A 250 36.56 0.72 1.29
N GLU A 251 35.87 0.56 0.16
CA GLU A 251 36.43 0.85 -1.16
C GLU A 251 36.77 2.33 -1.33
N GLU A 252 35.88 3.23 -0.92
CA GLU A 252 36.11 4.68 -0.89
C GLU A 252 37.30 5.06 0.01
N GLU A 253 37.42 4.47 1.20
CA GLU A 253 38.56 4.69 2.10
C GLU A 253 39.89 4.23 1.50
N LEU A 254 39.90 3.08 0.83
CA LEU A 254 41.08 2.57 0.13
C LEU A 254 41.46 3.48 -1.04
N GLU A 255 40.49 3.98 -1.82
CA GLU A 255 40.75 4.89 -2.93
C GLU A 255 41.29 6.23 -2.42
N VAL A 256 40.71 6.79 -1.34
CA VAL A 256 41.21 8.01 -0.70
C VAL A 256 42.64 7.83 -0.21
N GLN A 257 42.98 6.67 0.36
CA GLN A 257 44.37 6.38 0.76
C GLN A 257 45.30 6.33 -0.45
N ARG A 258 44.90 5.68 -1.56
CA ARG A 258 45.69 5.68 -2.80
C ARG A 258 45.93 7.09 -3.32
N CYS A 259 44.89 7.94 -3.37
CA CYS A 259 45.03 9.32 -3.78
C CYS A 259 45.97 10.11 -2.86
N LYS A 260 45.90 9.89 -1.53
CA LYS A 260 46.81 10.54 -0.57
C LYS A 260 48.27 10.13 -0.80
N ASP A 261 48.51 8.84 -1.04
CA ASP A 261 49.86 8.33 -1.27
C ASP A 261 50.42 8.81 -2.61
N GLU A 262 49.58 8.86 -3.65
CA GLU A 262 49.95 9.43 -4.95
C GLU A 262 50.24 10.93 -4.84
N LEU A 263 49.41 11.69 -4.11
CA LEU A 263 49.67 13.10 -3.83
C LEU A 263 51.02 13.30 -3.13
N LYS A 264 51.29 12.54 -2.06
CA LYS A 264 52.59 12.59 -1.37
C LYS A 264 53.76 12.27 -2.29
N ARG A 265 53.62 11.27 -3.18
CA ARG A 265 54.66 10.97 -4.19
C ARG A 265 54.88 12.15 -5.13
N THR A 266 53.82 12.78 -5.64
CA THR A 266 53.96 13.96 -6.50
C THR A 266 54.59 15.16 -5.78
N GLU A 267 54.29 15.34 -4.50
CA GLU A 267 54.91 16.38 -3.67
C GLU A 267 56.41 16.11 -3.45
N LEU A 268 56.78 14.87 -3.16
CA LEU A 268 58.18 14.46 -3.04
C LEU A 268 58.94 14.62 -4.36
N ASP A 269 58.36 14.20 -5.48
CA ASP A 269 58.95 14.38 -6.81
C ASP A 269 59.11 15.87 -7.16
N ALA A 270 58.16 16.72 -6.77
CA ALA A 270 58.27 18.16 -6.98
C ALA A 270 59.38 18.79 -6.12
N LEU A 271 59.54 18.35 -4.86
CA LEU A 271 60.65 18.76 -4.00
C LEU A 271 62.00 18.30 -4.57
N GLU A 272 62.08 17.07 -5.06
CA GLU A 272 63.30 16.53 -5.65
C GLU A 272 63.68 17.27 -6.94
N ARG A 273 62.71 17.59 -7.80
CA ARG A 273 62.94 18.47 -8.97
C ARG A 273 63.49 19.83 -8.57
N LYS A 274 62.95 20.46 -7.50
CA LYS A 274 63.48 21.72 -6.98
C LYS A 274 64.90 21.57 -6.47
N ARG A 275 65.23 20.49 -5.76
CA ARG A 275 66.60 20.20 -5.29
C ARG A 275 67.57 20.03 -6.46
N VAL A 276 67.20 19.26 -7.47
CA VAL A 276 68.02 19.05 -8.68
C VAL A 276 68.23 20.37 -9.43
N GLN A 277 67.19 21.20 -9.58
CA GLN A 277 67.31 22.53 -10.18
C GLN A 277 68.24 23.43 -9.38
N HIS A 278 68.13 23.44 -8.05
CA HIS A 278 68.99 24.23 -7.18
C HIS A 278 70.45 23.77 -7.25
N ALA A 279 70.70 22.46 -7.27
CA ALA A 279 72.03 21.88 -7.44
C ALA A 279 72.63 22.25 -8.81
N ARG A 280 71.84 22.19 -9.88
CA ARG A 280 72.25 22.62 -11.22
C ARG A 280 72.61 24.11 -11.26
N MET A 281 71.79 24.95 -10.63
CA MET A 281 72.05 26.38 -10.52
C MET A 281 73.35 26.66 -9.75
N GLN A 282 73.59 25.98 -8.63
CA GLN A 282 74.85 26.11 -7.89
C GLN A 282 76.06 25.65 -8.71
N SER A 283 75.92 24.58 -9.51
CA SER A 283 76.97 24.13 -10.42
C SER A 283 77.31 25.20 -11.46
N LEU A 284 76.28 25.80 -12.09
CA LEU A 284 76.47 26.87 -13.07
C LEU A 284 77.10 28.12 -12.44
N LEU A 285 76.74 28.46 -11.19
CA LEU A 285 77.37 29.57 -10.47
C LEU A 285 78.86 29.32 -10.23
N LYS A 286 79.24 28.10 -9.82
CA LYS A 286 80.64 27.72 -9.64
C LYS A 286 81.42 27.78 -10.97
N GLU A 287 80.84 27.28 -12.05
CA GLU A 287 81.44 27.35 -13.39
C GLU A 287 81.60 28.81 -13.84
N ASN A 288 80.59 29.66 -13.63
CA ASN A 288 80.67 31.07 -13.99
C ASN A 288 81.79 31.79 -13.23
N ILE A 289 81.93 31.53 -11.92
CA ILE A 289 83.03 32.06 -11.10
C ILE A 289 84.38 31.59 -11.66
N GLN A 290 84.53 30.31 -12.01
CA GLN A 290 85.76 29.79 -12.61
C GLN A 290 86.09 30.47 -13.94
N VAL A 291 85.10 30.64 -14.82
CA VAL A 291 85.27 31.33 -16.11
C VAL A 291 85.63 32.80 -15.91
N GLN A 292 85.02 33.50 -14.95
CA GLN A 292 85.40 34.88 -14.61
C GLN A 292 86.85 34.95 -14.13
N HIS A 293 87.26 34.04 -13.26
CA HIS A 293 88.63 34.00 -12.76
C HIS A 293 89.65 33.69 -13.88
N GLN A 294 89.29 32.82 -14.82
CA GLN A 294 90.08 32.57 -16.03
C GLN A 294 90.16 33.80 -16.92
N LYS A 295 89.06 34.52 -17.13
CA LYS A 295 89.05 35.78 -17.89
C LYS A 295 89.92 36.86 -17.25
N GLU A 296 89.84 37.02 -15.92
CA GLU A 296 90.70 37.92 -15.17
C GLU A 296 92.17 37.55 -15.36
N LYS A 297 92.51 36.26 -15.23
CA LYS A 297 93.87 35.77 -15.45
C LYS A 297 94.38 36.00 -16.87
N ILE A 298 93.53 35.80 -17.88
CA ILE A 298 93.87 36.09 -19.28
C ILE A 298 94.10 37.60 -19.43
N LYS A 299 93.20 38.43 -18.89
CA LYS A 299 93.34 39.89 -18.95
C LYS A 299 94.63 40.36 -18.28
N THR A 300 95.03 39.80 -17.14
CA THR A 300 96.30 40.15 -16.50
C THR A 300 97.49 39.70 -17.34
N LEU A 301 97.44 38.51 -17.96
CA LEU A 301 98.50 38.05 -18.86
C LEU A 301 98.59 38.88 -20.16
N GLU A 302 97.46 39.32 -20.70
CA GLU A 302 97.40 40.24 -21.83
C GLU A 302 97.98 41.60 -21.45
N GLN A 303 97.59 42.15 -20.29
CA GLN A 303 98.18 43.38 -19.77
C GLN A 303 99.69 43.27 -19.57
N GLU A 304 100.18 42.16 -19.02
CA GLU A 304 101.62 41.90 -18.88
C GLU A 304 102.32 41.80 -20.24
N ARG A 305 101.68 41.19 -21.24
CA ARG A 305 102.22 41.12 -22.61
C ARG A 305 102.22 42.47 -23.28
N ASP A 306 101.17 43.28 -23.09
CA ASP A 306 101.09 44.64 -23.62
C ASP A 306 102.14 45.53 -22.96
N VAL A 307 102.34 45.41 -21.65
CA VAL A 307 103.42 46.11 -20.93
C VAL A 307 104.78 45.66 -21.46
N LYS A 308 105.03 44.35 -21.61
CA LYS A 308 106.28 43.85 -22.20
C LYS A 308 106.48 44.34 -23.62
N LEU A 309 105.43 44.35 -24.44
CA LEU A 309 105.50 44.85 -25.80
C LEU A 309 105.78 46.35 -25.81
N MET A 310 105.18 47.13 -24.91
CA MET A 310 105.47 48.56 -24.72
C MET A 310 106.90 48.79 -24.21
N GLU A 311 107.41 47.94 -23.32
CA GLU A 311 108.79 47.97 -22.86
C GLU A 311 109.76 47.61 -23.99
N GLU A 312 109.46 46.59 -24.80
CA GLU A 312 110.22 46.23 -26.00
C GLU A 312 110.20 47.35 -27.04
N TYR A 313 109.04 47.98 -27.26
CA TYR A 313 108.94 49.15 -28.11
C TYR A 313 109.70 50.34 -27.53
N ALA A 314 109.65 50.58 -26.21
CA ALA A 314 110.39 51.64 -25.57
C ALA A 314 111.89 51.38 -25.62
N GLN A 315 112.34 50.14 -25.44
CA GLN A 315 113.73 49.73 -25.63
C GLN A 315 114.16 49.84 -27.09
N LYS A 316 113.30 49.46 -28.02
CA LYS A 316 113.55 49.60 -29.46
C LYS A 316 113.58 51.07 -29.86
N LEU A 317 112.72 51.92 -29.31
CA LEU A 317 112.70 53.35 -29.55
C LEU A 317 113.91 54.02 -28.89
N ALA A 318 114.31 53.60 -27.69
CA ALA A 318 115.52 54.06 -27.02
C ALA A 318 116.78 53.59 -27.75
N LYS A 319 116.75 52.40 -28.35
CA LYS A 319 117.81 51.89 -29.22
C LYS A 319 117.81 52.59 -30.56
N GLU A 320 116.66 52.87 -31.15
CA GLU A 320 116.52 53.66 -32.36
C GLU A 320 116.87 55.12 -32.10
N GLU A 321 116.61 55.68 -30.91
CA GLU A 321 117.07 57.00 -30.49
C GLU A 321 118.55 56.98 -30.16
N ALA A 322 119.10 55.94 -29.55
CA ALA A 322 120.53 55.79 -29.35
C ALA A 322 121.24 55.64 -30.71
N ASP A 323 120.67 54.87 -31.63
CA ASP A 323 121.14 54.67 -33.00
C ASP A 323 120.86 55.92 -33.84
N ARG A 324 119.81 56.70 -33.58
CA ARG A 324 119.49 57.96 -34.25
C ARG A 324 120.25 59.11 -33.64
N VAL A 325 120.66 59.09 -32.38
CA VAL A 325 121.58 60.05 -31.75
C VAL A 325 122.98 59.71 -32.17
N ALA A 326 123.38 58.44 -32.19
CA ALA A 326 124.65 57.99 -32.76
C ALA A 326 124.70 58.29 -34.26
N ALA A 327 123.63 58.00 -35.01
CA ALA A 327 123.51 58.34 -36.42
C ALA A 327 123.21 59.82 -36.65
N LEU A 328 122.69 60.60 -35.70
CA LEU A 328 122.60 62.06 -35.76
C LEU A 328 123.91 62.68 -35.34
N GLN A 329 124.78 62.03 -34.58
CA GLN A 329 126.17 62.44 -34.41
C GLN A 329 126.94 62.13 -35.69
N HIS A 330 126.66 60.96 -36.30
CA HIS A 330 127.22 60.51 -37.57
C HIS A 330 126.57 61.20 -38.79
N LYS A 331 125.37 61.79 -38.65
CA LYS A 331 124.65 62.61 -39.64
C LYS A 331 124.81 64.09 -39.35
N LEU A 332 124.99 64.61 -38.15
CA LEU A 332 125.45 66.00 -37.97
C LEU A 332 126.85 66.18 -38.60
N THR A 333 127.61 65.09 -38.75
CA THR A 333 128.84 65.00 -39.56
C THR A 333 128.64 64.60 -41.04
N ARG A 334 127.44 64.19 -41.48
CA ARG A 334 127.16 63.74 -42.89
C ARG A 334 125.96 64.46 -43.56
N GLN A 335 125.19 65.20 -42.79
CA GLN A 335 124.06 66.12 -43.01
C GLN A 335 124.56 67.57 -42.78
N ASP A 336 125.88 67.78 -42.80
CA ASP A 336 126.50 68.94 -43.42
C ASP A 336 126.82 68.65 -44.91
N ARG A 337 126.51 67.44 -45.42
CA ARG A 337 126.84 67.04 -46.80
C ARG A 337 125.68 66.61 -47.68
N ILE A 338 124.62 65.98 -47.19
CA ILE A 338 123.55 65.54 -48.09
C ILE A 338 122.19 65.68 -47.40
N GLN A 339 121.60 66.86 -47.57
CA GLN A 339 120.16 67.09 -47.48
C GLN A 339 119.44 66.33 -48.62
N ASN A 340 118.24 65.84 -48.30
CA ASN A 340 117.13 65.48 -49.20
C ASN A 340 117.02 64.05 -49.77
N GLY A 341 115.87 63.42 -49.49
CA GLY A 341 115.30 62.34 -50.31
C GLY A 341 114.67 61.20 -49.50
N ILE A 342 113.44 61.38 -49.00
CA ILE A 342 112.62 60.34 -48.36
C ILE A 342 111.43 59.99 -49.27
N ALA A 343 110.99 58.74 -49.12
CA ALA A 343 109.65 58.21 -49.41
C ALA A 343 109.32 57.95 -50.87
N LEU A 344 109.08 56.67 -51.18
CA LEU A 344 108.00 56.20 -52.06
C LEU A 344 107.95 54.65 -52.06
N SER A 345 107.69 54.02 -50.90
CA SER A 345 107.48 52.54 -50.87
C SER A 345 106.48 52.03 -49.81
N ILE A 346 105.90 52.91 -48.98
CA ILE A 346 105.02 52.51 -47.86
C ILE A 346 103.53 52.38 -48.27
N HIS A 347 103.12 52.99 -49.39
CA HIS A 347 101.69 53.10 -49.74
C HIS A 347 101.09 51.82 -50.35
N GLU A 348 101.90 50.97 -50.98
CA GLU A 348 101.41 49.80 -51.73
C GLU A 348 101.05 48.60 -50.83
N GLN A 349 101.73 48.46 -49.67
CA GLN A 349 101.52 47.34 -48.75
C GLN A 349 100.27 47.48 -47.85
N LEU A 350 99.76 48.70 -47.65
CA LEU A 350 98.55 48.94 -46.85
C LEU A 350 97.28 48.59 -47.63
N LYS A 351 97.27 48.80 -48.95
CA LYS A 351 96.09 48.61 -49.80
C LYS A 351 95.74 47.14 -50.05
N GLN A 352 96.72 46.23 -49.96
CA GLN A 352 96.48 44.79 -50.13
C GLN A 352 95.86 44.13 -48.88
N LYS A 353 96.19 44.62 -47.68
CA LYS A 353 95.61 44.09 -46.42
C LYS A 353 94.14 44.46 -46.25
N GLU A 354 93.74 45.65 -46.68
CA GLU A 354 92.38 46.16 -46.53
C GLU A 354 91.36 45.32 -47.33
N MET A 355 91.73 44.90 -48.54
CA MET A 355 90.89 44.06 -49.42
C MET A 355 90.68 42.62 -48.88
N GLU A 356 91.64 42.07 -48.13
CA GLU A 356 91.56 40.71 -47.58
C GLU A 356 90.71 40.62 -46.30
N ASP A 357 90.63 41.71 -45.54
CA ASP A 357 89.81 41.79 -44.34
C ASP A 357 88.33 42.09 -44.69
N GLU A 358 88.07 42.87 -45.74
CA GLU A 358 86.70 43.07 -46.27
C GLU A 358 86.09 41.75 -46.76
N ARG A 359 86.84 40.94 -47.50
CA ARG A 359 86.34 39.64 -48.01
C ARG A 359 85.99 38.65 -46.88
N ARG A 360 86.74 38.68 -45.77
CA ARG A 360 86.45 37.84 -44.59
C ARG A 360 85.20 38.30 -43.83
N ALA A 361 84.95 39.60 -43.76
CA ALA A 361 83.77 40.15 -43.11
C ALA A 361 82.47 39.79 -43.88
N GLU A 362 82.51 39.84 -45.21
CA GLU A 362 81.37 39.49 -46.07
C GLU A 362 81.00 38.00 -45.97
N GLU A 363 81.98 37.09 -46.00
CA GLU A 363 81.73 35.65 -45.85
C GLU A 363 81.12 35.29 -44.48
N TYR A 364 81.54 35.98 -43.41
CA TYR A 364 80.99 35.79 -42.07
C TYR A 364 79.54 36.27 -41.97
N GLN A 365 79.21 37.43 -42.55
CA GLN A 365 77.83 37.92 -42.61
C GLN A 365 76.93 36.98 -43.42
N ARG A 366 77.41 36.47 -44.55
CA ARG A 366 76.65 35.53 -45.39
C ARG A 366 76.30 34.24 -44.64
N ARG A 367 77.27 33.63 -43.96
CA ARG A 367 77.04 32.42 -43.15
C ARG A 367 76.11 32.66 -41.97
N LYS A 368 76.16 33.84 -41.35
CA LYS A 368 75.25 34.20 -40.26
C LYS A 368 73.81 34.31 -40.75
N LEU A 369 73.59 34.98 -41.88
CA LEU A 369 72.26 35.14 -42.48
C LEU A 369 71.67 33.80 -42.95
N GLU A 370 72.48 32.89 -43.50
CA GLU A 370 72.05 31.54 -43.85
C GLU A 370 71.65 30.72 -42.60
N ALA A 371 72.46 30.75 -41.54
CA ALA A 371 72.15 30.05 -40.29
C ALA A 371 70.90 30.60 -39.59
N ASP A 372 70.66 31.91 -39.66
CA ASP A 372 69.45 32.52 -39.08
C ASP A 372 68.20 32.17 -39.91
N ARG A 373 68.32 32.10 -41.24
CA ARG A 373 67.24 31.64 -42.13
C ARG A 373 66.86 30.18 -41.88
N GLU A 374 67.83 29.28 -41.71
CA GLU A 374 67.55 27.88 -41.37
C GLU A 374 66.83 27.71 -40.03
N LYS A 375 67.20 28.51 -39.02
CA LYS A 375 66.52 28.53 -37.71
C LYS A 375 65.08 29.01 -37.84
N GLU A 376 64.83 30.06 -38.61
CA GLU A 376 63.47 30.55 -38.85
C GLU A 376 62.61 29.51 -39.56
N GLU A 377 63.14 28.83 -40.59
CA GLU A 377 62.44 27.77 -41.30
C GLU A 377 62.16 26.54 -40.41
N ALA A 378 63.08 26.21 -39.48
CA ALA A 378 62.86 25.16 -38.49
C ALA A 378 61.75 25.52 -37.49
N ILE A 379 61.75 26.76 -36.98
CA ILE A 379 60.72 27.26 -36.07
C ILE A 379 59.36 27.32 -36.77
N ALA A 380 59.30 27.78 -38.02
CA ALA A 380 58.09 27.82 -38.82
C ALA A 380 57.51 26.42 -39.07
N ARG A 381 58.36 25.44 -39.41
CA ARG A 381 57.95 24.04 -39.55
C ARG A 381 57.38 23.46 -38.26
N ARG A 382 58.05 23.71 -37.13
CA ARG A 382 57.58 23.28 -35.80
C ARG A 382 56.22 23.88 -35.45
N ARG A 383 56.03 25.20 -35.65
CA ARG A 383 54.75 25.88 -35.42
C ARG A 383 53.63 25.31 -36.30
N LYS A 384 53.95 24.96 -37.57
CA LYS A 384 52.99 24.34 -38.49
C LYS A 384 52.58 22.93 -38.02
N GLN A 385 53.53 22.13 -37.52
CA GLN A 385 53.24 20.81 -36.95
C GLN A 385 52.39 20.93 -35.68
N GLU A 386 52.76 21.79 -34.73
CA GLU A 386 51.99 22.02 -33.51
C GLU A 386 50.55 22.51 -33.82
N ALA A 387 50.36 23.36 -34.83
CA ALA A 387 49.03 23.79 -35.27
C ALA A 387 48.19 22.64 -35.86
N LEU A 388 48.82 21.75 -36.64
CA LEU A 388 48.15 20.57 -37.18
C LEU A 388 47.76 19.57 -36.09
N GLU A 389 48.64 19.32 -35.11
CA GLU A 389 48.37 18.46 -33.96
C GLU A 389 47.22 19.02 -33.11
N ARG A 390 47.23 20.33 -32.84
CA ARG A 390 46.11 21.00 -32.15
C ARG A 390 44.81 20.86 -32.92
N LYS A 391 44.82 21.03 -34.25
CA LYS A 391 43.63 20.85 -35.10
C LYS A 391 43.11 19.41 -35.03
N LYS A 392 43.99 18.41 -35.12
CA LYS A 392 43.62 16.98 -35.00
C LYS A 392 43.03 16.68 -33.63
N TYR A 393 43.65 17.17 -32.56
CA TYR A 393 43.18 16.96 -31.20
C TYR A 393 41.82 17.62 -30.94
N LEU A 394 41.60 18.84 -31.45
CA LEU A 394 40.29 19.50 -31.38
C LEU A 394 39.21 18.73 -32.14
N ALA A 395 39.52 18.20 -33.33
CA ALA A 395 38.60 17.35 -34.09
C ALA A 395 38.23 16.08 -33.32
N PHE A 396 39.22 15.40 -32.72
CA PHE A 396 39.01 14.23 -31.87
C PHE A 396 38.13 14.54 -30.65
N GLN A 397 38.37 15.66 -29.97
CA GLN A 397 37.51 16.10 -28.86
C GLN A 397 36.07 16.39 -29.32
N HIS A 398 35.90 16.98 -30.49
CA HIS A 398 34.57 17.24 -31.06
C HIS A 398 33.84 15.94 -31.36
N GLU A 399 34.52 14.96 -31.95
CA GLU A 399 33.98 13.64 -32.25
C GLU A 399 33.55 12.91 -30.97
N ILE A 400 34.38 12.88 -29.92
CA ILE A 400 34.00 12.32 -28.61
C ILE A 400 32.75 12.99 -28.04
N LYS A 401 32.66 14.32 -28.14
CA LYS A 401 31.48 15.06 -27.64
C LYS A 401 30.22 14.72 -28.42
N GLU A 402 30.32 14.64 -29.74
CA GLU A 402 29.21 14.25 -30.61
C GLU A 402 28.77 12.81 -30.34
N ASP A 403 29.70 11.87 -30.18
CA ASP A 403 29.38 10.48 -29.85
C ASP A 403 28.72 10.34 -28.48
N LYS A 404 29.22 11.08 -27.48
CA LYS A 404 28.58 11.13 -26.16
C LYS A 404 27.15 11.70 -26.24
N LYS A 405 26.96 12.76 -27.03
CA LYS A 405 25.64 13.36 -27.26
C LYS A 405 24.70 12.40 -27.97
N LYS A 406 25.17 11.69 -29.00
CA LYS A 406 24.38 10.67 -29.71
C LYS A 406 23.97 9.52 -28.79
N LYS A 407 24.89 9.02 -27.94
CA LYS A 407 24.59 7.97 -26.94
C LYS A 407 23.56 8.42 -25.92
N LEU A 408 23.70 9.60 -25.35
CA LEU A 408 22.72 10.16 -24.41
C LEU A 408 21.34 10.32 -25.07
N ASN A 409 21.31 10.80 -26.33
CA ASN A 409 20.07 10.95 -27.07
C ASN A 409 19.42 9.59 -27.41
N SER A 410 20.21 8.56 -27.76
CA SER A 410 19.66 7.22 -27.96
C SER A 410 19.11 6.62 -26.67
N GLU A 411 19.80 6.80 -25.54
CA GLU A 411 19.33 6.35 -24.22
C GLU A 411 18.03 7.07 -23.82
N GLU A 412 17.92 8.37 -24.08
CA GLU A 412 16.70 9.15 -23.82
C GLU A 412 15.51 8.69 -24.68
N VAL A 413 15.76 8.41 -25.97
CA VAL A 413 14.74 7.86 -26.88
C VAL A 413 14.29 6.48 -26.44
N GLU A 414 15.22 5.60 -26.05
CA GLU A 414 14.90 4.28 -25.51
C GLU A 414 14.08 4.37 -24.22
N TYR A 415 14.44 5.28 -23.31
CA TYR A 415 13.70 5.51 -22.07
C TYR A 415 12.29 6.02 -22.34
N SER A 416 12.15 6.97 -23.26
CA SER A 416 10.86 7.50 -23.70
C SER A 416 9.97 6.42 -24.32
N ASN A 417 10.54 5.55 -25.17
CA ASN A 417 9.83 4.43 -25.77
C ASN A 417 9.36 3.42 -24.72
N LYS A 418 10.22 3.06 -23.75
CA LYS A 418 9.84 2.17 -22.63
C LYS A 418 8.68 2.74 -21.82
N TYR A 419 8.71 4.02 -21.48
CA TYR A 419 7.62 4.67 -20.77
C TYR A 419 6.31 4.68 -21.56
N ARG A 420 6.40 4.91 -22.88
CA ARG A 420 5.23 4.84 -23.76
C ARG A 420 4.65 3.42 -23.79
N GLU A 421 5.49 2.40 -23.94
CA GLU A 421 5.08 1.00 -23.95
C GLU A 421 4.45 0.57 -22.62
N GLU A 422 5.05 0.94 -21.49
CA GLU A 422 4.48 0.72 -20.15
C GLU A 422 3.12 1.40 -19.99
N GLY A 423 2.99 2.65 -20.47
CA GLY A 423 1.73 3.38 -20.48
C GLY A 423 0.65 2.70 -21.33
N GLU A 424 1.00 2.23 -22.52
CA GLU A 424 0.09 1.47 -23.37
C GLU A 424 -0.32 0.13 -22.75
N LEU A 425 0.63 -0.58 -22.12
CA LEU A 425 0.37 -1.85 -21.45
C LEU A 425 -0.58 -1.66 -20.26
N ALA A 426 -0.36 -0.63 -19.44
CA ALA A 426 -1.26 -0.28 -18.34
C ALA A 426 -2.68 0.06 -18.83
N LEU A 427 -2.81 0.77 -19.96
CA LEU A 427 -4.11 1.04 -20.59
C LEU A 427 -4.79 -0.23 -21.10
N ARG A 428 -4.04 -1.15 -21.72
CA ARG A 428 -4.56 -2.45 -22.18
C ARG A 428 -5.05 -3.29 -20.99
N GLU A 429 -4.30 -3.35 -19.90
CA GLU A 429 -4.71 -4.07 -18.68
C GLU A 429 -5.98 -3.48 -18.07
N LEU A 430 -6.09 -2.15 -18.01
CA LEU A 430 -7.28 -1.48 -17.48
C LEU A 430 -8.50 -1.76 -18.35
N LYS A 431 -8.35 -1.72 -19.67
CA LYS A 431 -9.39 -2.09 -20.62
C LYS A 431 -9.80 -3.56 -20.45
N GLN A 432 -8.84 -4.48 -20.32
CA GLN A 432 -9.13 -5.90 -20.11
C GLN A 432 -9.86 -6.15 -18.79
N LYS A 433 -9.48 -5.48 -17.69
CA LYS A 433 -10.21 -5.55 -16.42
C LYS A 433 -11.64 -5.06 -16.55
N HIS A 434 -11.86 -3.97 -17.30
CA HIS A 434 -13.19 -3.44 -17.55
C HIS A 434 -14.04 -4.40 -18.41
N ASP A 435 -13.47 -4.95 -19.48
CA ASP A 435 -14.15 -5.93 -20.33
C ASP A 435 -14.50 -7.21 -19.54
N ASN A 436 -13.59 -7.71 -18.71
CA ASN A 436 -13.84 -8.86 -17.83
C ASN A 436 -14.93 -8.58 -16.79
N ALA A 437 -15.01 -7.36 -16.26
CA ALA A 437 -16.10 -6.96 -15.37
C ALA A 437 -17.44 -6.92 -16.11
N ARG A 438 -17.44 -6.44 -17.36
CA ARG A 438 -18.64 -6.41 -18.22
C ARG A 438 -19.14 -7.83 -18.53
N VAL A 439 -18.24 -8.76 -18.86
CA VAL A 439 -18.56 -10.17 -19.09
C VAL A 439 -19.18 -10.81 -17.84
N ARG A 440 -18.53 -10.68 -16.67
CA ARG A 440 -19.06 -11.20 -15.40
C ARG A 440 -20.43 -10.62 -15.04
N ASN A 441 -20.63 -9.32 -15.26
CA ASN A 441 -21.94 -8.70 -15.03
C ASN A 441 -23.01 -9.26 -15.97
N LYS A 442 -22.68 -9.54 -17.24
CA LYS A 442 -23.59 -10.17 -18.18
C LYS A 442 -23.94 -11.60 -17.75
N GLU A 443 -22.97 -12.36 -17.25
CA GLU A 443 -23.18 -13.70 -16.67
C GLU A 443 -24.11 -13.64 -15.45
N TYR A 444 -23.89 -12.70 -14.53
CA TYR A 444 -24.79 -12.49 -13.38
C TYR A 444 -26.20 -12.09 -13.78
N GLN A 445 -26.36 -11.21 -14.77
CA GLN A 445 -27.67 -10.86 -15.31
C GLN A 445 -28.38 -12.08 -15.91
N THR A 446 -27.64 -12.91 -16.64
CA THR A 446 -28.17 -14.13 -17.26
C THR A 446 -28.62 -15.12 -16.18
N LEU A 447 -27.79 -15.32 -15.14
CA LEU A 447 -28.13 -16.17 -14.00
C LEU A 447 -29.38 -15.67 -13.26
N LEU A 448 -29.49 -14.36 -13.05
CA LEU A 448 -30.65 -13.75 -12.42
C LEU A 448 -31.93 -13.97 -13.24
N LEU A 449 -31.86 -13.80 -14.57
CA LEU A 449 -32.99 -14.09 -15.46
C LEU A 449 -33.40 -15.56 -15.39
N CYS A 450 -32.45 -16.49 -15.39
CA CYS A 450 -32.73 -17.92 -15.20
C CYS A 450 -33.42 -18.19 -13.87
N GLN A 451 -32.96 -17.59 -12.77
CA GLN A 451 -33.59 -17.72 -11.45
C GLN A 451 -35.00 -17.14 -11.41
N MET A 452 -35.24 -16.00 -12.07
CA MET A 452 -36.58 -15.41 -12.17
C MET A 452 -37.53 -16.31 -12.96
N GLU A 453 -37.07 -16.88 -14.07
CA GLU A 453 -37.85 -17.83 -14.87
C GLU A 453 -38.16 -19.10 -14.08
N GLU A 454 -37.16 -19.67 -13.39
CA GLU A 454 -37.33 -20.82 -12.51
C GLU A 454 -38.33 -20.53 -11.38
N GLN A 455 -38.28 -19.34 -10.77
CA GLN A 455 -39.25 -18.93 -9.76
C GLN A 455 -40.66 -18.76 -10.34
N LYS A 456 -40.81 -18.22 -11.55
CA LYS A 456 -42.12 -18.13 -12.22
C LYS A 456 -42.69 -19.53 -12.45
N VAL A 457 -41.89 -20.46 -12.97
CA VAL A 457 -42.30 -21.86 -13.17
C VAL A 457 -42.65 -22.53 -11.85
N ARG A 458 -41.80 -22.40 -10.81
CA ARG A 458 -42.06 -22.96 -9.47
C ARG A 458 -43.32 -22.40 -8.83
N LYS A 459 -43.57 -21.09 -8.94
CA LYS A 459 -44.81 -20.46 -8.45
C LYS A 459 -46.02 -20.95 -9.24
N ALA A 460 -45.94 -20.99 -10.57
CA ALA A 460 -47.04 -21.49 -11.41
C ALA A 460 -47.35 -22.97 -11.14
N ALA A 461 -46.35 -23.79 -10.85
CA ALA A 461 -46.51 -25.21 -10.50
C ALA A 461 -47.11 -25.40 -9.09
N LYS A 462 -46.66 -24.62 -8.09
CA LYS A 462 -47.12 -24.72 -6.69
C LYS A 462 -48.60 -24.41 -6.49
N PHE A 463 -49.23 -23.64 -7.37
CA PHE A 463 -50.66 -23.28 -7.24
C PHE A 463 -51.60 -24.18 -8.05
N LYS A 464 -51.09 -25.12 -8.86
CA LYS A 464 -51.92 -25.94 -9.77
C LYS A 464 -52.08 -27.40 -9.37
N SER A 465 -51.28 -27.91 -8.43
CA SER A 465 -51.36 -29.30 -8.00
C SER A 465 -51.34 -29.40 -6.48
N MET A 466 -52.19 -30.28 -5.95
CA MET A 466 -52.17 -30.61 -4.52
C MET A 466 -50.78 -31.11 -4.11
N ASP A 467 -50.33 -30.69 -2.94
CA ASP A 467 -49.08 -31.14 -2.34
C ASP A 467 -49.12 -32.67 -2.16
N PRO A 468 -48.02 -33.43 -2.35
CA PRO A 468 -47.94 -34.86 -2.05
C PRO A 468 -48.62 -35.30 -0.75
N ARG A 469 -48.56 -34.48 0.31
CA ARG A 469 -49.23 -34.75 1.59
C ARG A 469 -50.75 -34.55 1.53
N GLU A 470 -51.23 -33.56 0.78
CA GLU A 470 -52.67 -33.38 0.54
C GLU A 470 -53.21 -34.47 -0.36
N LYS A 471 -52.44 -34.89 -1.38
CA LYS A 471 -52.75 -36.04 -2.23
C LYS A 471 -52.86 -37.34 -1.44
N SER A 472 -52.00 -37.55 -0.43
CA SER A 472 -52.07 -38.75 0.40
C SER A 472 -53.30 -38.73 1.33
N LEU A 473 -53.64 -37.58 1.92
CA LEU A 473 -54.86 -37.42 2.72
C LEU A 473 -56.13 -37.63 1.89
N ASN A 474 -56.13 -37.14 0.65
CA ASN A 474 -57.26 -37.29 -0.27
C ASN A 474 -57.19 -38.56 -1.12
N ALA A 475 -56.22 -39.45 -0.89
CA ALA A 475 -55.95 -40.60 -1.76
C ALA A 475 -57.15 -41.54 -1.91
N ILE A 476 -57.96 -41.70 -0.86
CA ILE A 476 -59.17 -42.54 -0.89
C ILE A 476 -60.25 -41.90 -1.78
N LEU A 477 -60.41 -40.57 -1.74
CA LEU A 477 -61.36 -39.85 -2.59
C LEU A 477 -60.89 -39.82 -4.05
N LEU A 478 -59.59 -39.64 -4.28
CA LEU A 478 -59.00 -39.67 -5.61
C LEU A 478 -59.11 -41.07 -6.25
N ARG A 479 -58.81 -42.15 -5.51
CA ARG A 479 -59.02 -43.52 -5.99
C ARG A 479 -60.48 -43.81 -6.34
N LYS A 480 -61.43 -43.34 -5.53
CA LYS A 480 -62.87 -43.48 -5.85
C LYS A 480 -63.26 -42.79 -7.16
N LEU A 481 -62.61 -41.70 -7.53
CA LEU A 481 -62.82 -41.01 -8.82
C LEU A 481 -62.12 -41.71 -9.99
N GLU A 482 -61.07 -42.50 -9.72
CA GLU A 482 -60.37 -43.32 -10.72
C GLU A 482 -61.10 -44.66 -10.97
N ASP A 483 -61.65 -45.28 -9.92
CA ASP A 483 -62.30 -46.60 -9.98
C ASP A 483 -63.79 -46.55 -10.38
N ASP A 484 -64.52 -45.46 -10.05
CA ASP A 484 -65.95 -45.28 -10.39
C ASP A 484 -66.10 -44.32 -11.58
N GLU A 485 -66.12 -44.90 -12.78
CA GLU A 485 -66.18 -44.19 -14.05
C GLU A 485 -67.47 -43.34 -14.20
N ILE A 486 -68.58 -43.80 -13.62
CA ILE A 486 -69.87 -43.08 -13.65
C ILE A 486 -69.80 -41.82 -12.77
N LEU A 487 -69.19 -41.93 -11.59
CA LEU A 487 -68.97 -40.78 -10.71
C LEU A 487 -68.00 -39.78 -11.33
N SER A 488 -66.93 -40.26 -11.96
CA SER A 488 -65.95 -39.45 -12.70
C SER A 488 -66.61 -38.64 -13.82
N GLN A 489 -67.44 -39.28 -14.65
CA GLN A 489 -68.19 -38.60 -15.72
C GLN A 489 -69.19 -37.55 -15.18
N LYS A 490 -69.87 -37.81 -14.06
CA LYS A 490 -70.75 -36.84 -13.40
C LYS A 490 -70.01 -35.61 -12.86
N VAL A 491 -68.80 -35.81 -12.32
CA VAL A 491 -67.94 -34.72 -11.84
C VAL A 491 -67.43 -33.88 -13.01
N VAL A 492 -67.01 -34.49 -14.11
CA VAL A 492 -66.60 -33.79 -15.34
C VAL A 492 -67.76 -32.98 -15.93
N ALA A 493 -68.97 -33.54 -15.99
CA ALA A 493 -70.17 -32.84 -16.47
C ALA A 493 -70.57 -31.64 -15.59
N LYS A 494 -70.22 -31.66 -14.30
CA LYS A 494 -70.44 -30.51 -13.38
C LYS A 494 -69.36 -29.44 -13.50
N LEU A 495 -68.11 -29.83 -13.77
CA LEU A 495 -66.98 -28.90 -13.93
C LEU A 495 -66.94 -28.23 -15.31
N SER A 496 -67.56 -28.85 -16.33
CA SER A 496 -67.85 -28.25 -17.63
C SER A 496 -69.34 -27.93 -17.73
N PRO A 497 -69.85 -26.85 -17.11
CA PRO A 497 -71.22 -26.43 -17.32
C PRO A 497 -71.38 -26.02 -18.78
N ASP A 498 -72.27 -26.73 -19.48
CA ASP A 498 -72.71 -26.38 -20.81
C ASP A 498 -73.21 -24.92 -20.81
N LYS A 499 -72.52 -24.05 -21.53
CA LYS A 499 -72.88 -22.62 -21.66
C LYS A 499 -74.10 -22.49 -22.57
N THR A 500 -75.25 -23.00 -22.16
CA THR A 500 -76.49 -22.95 -22.96
C THR A 500 -77.75 -22.83 -22.09
N VAL A 501 -77.77 -21.89 -21.15
CA VAL A 501 -79.05 -21.35 -20.67
C VAL A 501 -79.00 -19.82 -20.68
N ARG A 502 -79.25 -19.27 -21.87
CA ARG A 502 -79.59 -17.87 -22.08
C ARG A 502 -80.92 -17.62 -21.37
N ALA A 503 -80.91 -16.88 -20.26
CA ALA A 503 -82.13 -16.44 -19.60
C ALA A 503 -83.01 -15.69 -20.61
N LYS A 504 -84.24 -16.18 -20.83
CA LYS A 504 -85.25 -15.48 -21.64
C LYS A 504 -85.62 -14.16 -20.93
N PRO A 505 -85.65 -13.02 -21.63
CA PRO A 505 -86.16 -11.78 -21.05
C PRO A 505 -87.67 -11.93 -20.80
N ARG A 506 -88.12 -11.58 -19.59
CA ARG A 506 -89.53 -11.42 -19.27
C ARG A 506 -90.06 -10.22 -20.06
N ASN A 507 -90.98 -10.49 -20.99
CA ASN A 507 -91.87 -9.48 -21.53
C ASN A 507 -92.83 -9.05 -20.42
N ASN A 508 -92.69 -7.80 -19.96
CA ASN A 508 -93.76 -7.13 -19.23
C ASN A 508 -94.79 -6.67 -20.25
N ILE A 509 -95.93 -7.34 -20.27
CA ILE A 509 -97.18 -6.87 -20.88
C ILE A 509 -98.23 -6.91 -19.77
N PHE A 510 -98.79 -5.72 -19.51
CA PHE A 510 -99.74 -5.29 -18.47
C PHE A 510 -99.19 -5.06 -17.06
#